data_AF-A0AAP1RH73-F1
#
_entry.id   AF-A0AAP1RH73-F1
#
_cell.length_a   1.000
_cell.length_b   1.000
_cell.length_c   1.000
_cell.angle_alpha   90.00
_cell.angle_beta   90.00
_cell.angle_gamma   90.00
#
_symmetry.space_group_name_H-M   'P 1'
#
loop_
_entity.id
_entity.type
_entity.pdbx_description
1 polymer ?
#
loop_
_entity_poly.entity_id
_entity_poly.type
_entity_poly.pdbx_seq_one_letter_code
_entity_poly.pdbx_strand_id
1 'polypeptide(L)'
;MLEDFKIYLVKNGYSEFTPSGNPSTAYDYKKRVEKIHYRENVTLNKFIENIDFYIDKYGHTGSESEFGKKSHNAFINALKRFKEFLNQKTE
;
A
#
# COMPACT_ATOMS: atom_id res chain seq x y z
N MET A 1 -9.37 -4.93 7.07
CA MET A 1 -7.93 -4.87 6.71
C MET A 1 -7.60 -3.76 5.71
N LEU A 2 -7.94 -3.86 4.42
CA LEU A 2 -7.65 -2.76 3.46
C LEU A 2 -8.50 -1.50 3.70
N GLU A 3 -9.76 -1.64 4.12
CA GLU A 3 -10.56 -0.48 4.55
C GLU A 3 -10.00 0.16 5.83
N ASP A 4 -9.59 -0.65 6.81
CA ASP A 4 -8.92 -0.15 8.02
C ASP A 4 -7.64 0.61 7.67
N PHE A 5 -6.87 0.13 6.69
CA PHE A 5 -5.70 0.82 6.18
C PHE A 5 -6.07 2.18 5.55
N LYS A 6 -7.14 2.24 4.76
CA LYS A 6 -7.64 3.51 4.22
C LYS A 6 -8.01 4.49 5.35
N ILE A 7 -8.72 4.01 6.37
CA ILE A 7 -9.07 4.82 7.55
C ILE A 7 -7.80 5.30 8.28
N TYR A 8 -6.81 4.43 8.44
CA TYR A 8 -5.50 4.79 9.00
C TYR A 8 -4.83 5.91 8.19
N LEU A 9 -4.81 5.81 6.85
CA LEU A 9 -4.24 6.86 6.01
C LEU A 9 -4.98 8.20 6.21
N VAL A 10 -6.31 8.20 6.27
CA VAL A 10 -7.09 9.42 6.53
C VAL A 10 -6.74 10.03 7.88
N LYS A 11 -6.61 9.21 8.94
CA LYS A 11 -6.17 9.68 10.27
C LYS A 11 -4.76 10.28 10.27
N ASN A 12 -3.89 9.84 9.35
CA ASN A 12 -2.54 10.38 9.17
C ASN A 12 -2.47 11.56 8.17
N GLY A 13 -3.61 12.18 7.86
CA GLY A 13 -3.66 13.40 7.05
C GLY A 13 -3.69 13.18 5.54
N TYR A 14 -3.79 11.94 5.07
CA TYR A 14 -4.00 11.67 3.65
C TYR A 14 -5.46 11.94 3.27
N SER A 15 -5.69 12.71 2.21
CA SER A 15 -7.04 12.96 1.72
C SER A 15 -7.64 11.69 1.09
N GLU A 16 -8.89 11.38 1.41
CA GLU A 16 -9.66 10.35 0.71
C GLU A 16 -10.20 10.86 -0.62
N PHE A 17 -10.65 12.11 -0.64
CA PHE A 17 -11.17 12.80 -1.82
C PHE A 17 -10.51 14.16 -2.00
N THR A 18 -10.41 14.64 -3.23
CA THR A 18 -10.06 16.03 -3.55
C THR A 18 -11.25 16.95 -3.28
N PRO A 19 -11.07 18.29 -3.23
CA PRO A 19 -12.18 19.23 -3.07
C PRO A 19 -13.29 19.09 -4.13
N SER A 20 -12.96 18.55 -5.32
CA SER A 20 -13.90 18.28 -6.40
C SER A 20 -14.57 16.89 -6.32
N GLY A 21 -14.35 16.13 -5.24
CA GLY A 21 -14.95 14.81 -5.01
C GLY A 21 -14.23 13.64 -5.70
N ASN A 22 -13.06 13.86 -6.31
CA ASN A 22 -12.31 12.78 -6.95
C ASN A 22 -11.48 11.98 -5.93
N PRO A 23 -11.27 10.67 -6.10
CA PRO A 23 -10.42 9.91 -5.20
C PRO A 23 -9.00 10.48 -5.10
N SER A 24 -8.46 10.50 -3.89
CA SER A 24 -7.13 11.05 -3.58
C SER A 24 -6.24 9.98 -2.95
N THR A 25 -5.19 10.39 -2.24
CA THR A 25 -4.07 9.53 -1.83
C THR A 25 -4.47 8.34 -0.98
N ALA A 26 -5.40 8.50 -0.02
CA ALA A 26 -5.81 7.38 0.85
C ALA A 26 -6.48 6.25 0.05
N TYR A 27 -7.35 6.64 -0.89
CA TYR A 27 -8.03 5.69 -1.79
C TYR A 27 -7.05 5.04 -2.78
N ASP A 28 -6.15 5.84 -3.35
CA ASP A 28 -5.15 5.38 -4.31
C ASP A 28 -4.18 4.36 -3.68
N TYR A 29 -3.70 4.63 -2.47
CA TYR A 29 -2.76 3.73 -1.77
C TYR A 29 -3.41 2.40 -1.42
N LYS A 30 -4.66 2.40 -0.95
CA LYS A 30 -5.44 1.16 -0.74
C LYS A 30 -5.48 0.33 -2.03
N LYS A 31 -5.84 0.93 -3.15
CA LYS A 31 -5.90 0.24 -4.45
C LYS A 31 -4.55 -0.30 -4.93
N ARG A 32 -3.45 0.38 -4.60
CA ARG A 32 -2.10 -0.08 -4.96
C ARG A 32 -1.70 -1.33 -4.20
N VAL A 33 -1.97 -1.37 -2.88
CA VAL A 33 -1.74 -2.57 -2.07
C VAL A 33 -2.61 -3.73 -2.58
N GLU A 34 -3.89 -3.46 -2.85
CA GLU A 34 -4.81 -4.44 -3.45
C GLU A 34 -4.24 -5.02 -4.75
N LYS A 35 -3.81 -4.14 -5.66
CA LYS A 35 -3.25 -4.54 -6.94
C LYS A 35 -2.00 -5.43 -6.82
N ILE A 36 -1.15 -5.19 -5.82
CA ILE A 36 0.08 -5.97 -5.65
C ILE A 36 -0.24 -7.39 -5.18
N HIS A 37 -1.05 -7.59 -4.15
CA HIS A 37 -1.34 -8.96 -3.71
C HIS A 37 -2.11 -9.77 -4.78
N TYR A 38 -2.95 -9.11 -5.57
CA TYR A 38 -3.58 -9.72 -6.76
C TYR A 38 -2.55 -10.10 -7.83
N ARG A 39 -1.58 -9.24 -8.13
CA ARG A 39 -0.51 -9.52 -9.10
C ARG A 39 0.38 -10.68 -8.67
N GLU A 40 0.62 -10.80 -7.37
CA GLU A 40 1.39 -11.89 -6.76
C GLU A 40 0.57 -13.19 -6.66
N ASN A 41 -0.73 -13.15 -6.95
CA ASN A 41 -1.65 -14.27 -6.85
C ASN A 41 -1.63 -14.94 -5.45
N VAL A 42 -1.56 -14.12 -4.41
CA VAL A 42 -1.58 -14.56 -3.01
C VAL A 42 -2.80 -14.01 -2.29
N THR A 43 -3.21 -14.73 -1.24
CA THR A 43 -4.25 -14.22 -0.34
C THR A 43 -3.73 -13.00 0.43
N LEU A 44 -4.64 -12.12 0.84
CA LEU A 44 -4.29 -10.93 1.62
C LEU A 44 -3.57 -11.29 2.93
N ASN A 45 -3.96 -12.37 3.59
CA ASN A 45 -3.30 -12.83 4.82
C ASN A 45 -1.85 -13.23 4.55
N LYS A 46 -1.60 -14.01 3.49
CA LYS A 46 -0.23 -14.41 3.14
C LYS A 46 0.62 -13.21 2.72
N PHE A 47 0.00 -12.25 2.06
CA PHE A 47 0.64 -10.99 1.71
C PHE A 47 1.09 -10.20 2.94
N ILE A 48 0.23 -10.09 3.96
CA ILE A 48 0.50 -9.40 5.22
C ILE A 48 1.63 -10.08 6.00
N GLU A 49 1.59 -11.40 6.14
CA GLU A 49 2.64 -12.19 6.81
C GLU A 49 4.04 -11.97 6.21
N ASN A 50 4.10 -11.61 4.92
CA ASN A 50 5.35 -11.48 4.17
C ASN A 50 5.55 -10.06 3.64
N ILE A 51 4.97 -9.05 4.30
CA ILE A 51 4.97 -7.66 3.80
C ILE A 51 6.38 -7.12 3.54
N ASP A 52 7.36 -7.51 4.36
CA ASP A 52 8.77 -7.13 4.20
C ASP A 52 9.38 -7.66 2.90
N PHE A 53 9.12 -8.92 2.58
CA PHE A 53 9.54 -9.52 1.32
C PHE A 53 8.99 -8.75 0.11
N TYR A 54 7.72 -8.33 0.16
CA TYR A 54 7.12 -7.56 -0.93
C TYR A 54 7.64 -6.12 -1.00
N ILE A 55 7.95 -5.48 0.13
CA ILE A 55 8.61 -4.18 0.14
C ILE A 55 9.98 -4.27 -0.54
N ASP A 56 10.75 -5.31 -0.26
CA ASP A 56 12.05 -5.51 -0.89
C ASP A 56 11.91 -5.84 -2.38
N LYS A 57 10.97 -6.74 -2.74
CA LYS A 57 10.70 -7.15 -4.12
C LYS A 57 10.28 -5.98 -5.02
N TYR A 58 9.43 -5.08 -4.53
CA TYR A 58 8.98 -3.89 -5.25
C TYR A 58 9.83 -2.65 -4.93
N GLY A 59 10.85 -2.79 -4.09
CA GLY A 59 11.79 -1.74 -3.70
C GLY A 59 12.75 -1.37 -4.82
N HIS A 60 13.66 -0.43 -4.56
CA HIS A 60 14.55 0.13 -5.59
C HIS A 60 15.48 -0.90 -6.26
N THR A 61 15.83 -1.95 -5.54
CA THR A 61 16.77 -3.02 -5.95
C THR A 61 16.08 -4.38 -6.16
N GLY A 62 14.76 -4.45 -5.98
CA GLY A 62 14.01 -5.69 -6.08
C GLY A 62 13.72 -6.11 -7.52
N SER A 63 13.30 -7.36 -7.71
CA SER A 63 12.99 -7.91 -9.04
C SER A 63 11.78 -7.24 -9.71
N GLU A 64 10.89 -6.62 -8.95
CA GLU A 64 9.72 -5.86 -9.43
C GLU A 64 9.90 -4.34 -9.25
N SER A 65 11.15 -3.85 -9.13
CA SER A 65 11.44 -2.43 -8.88
C SER A 65 10.82 -1.49 -9.91
N GLU A 66 10.80 -1.90 -11.17
CA GLU A 66 10.23 -1.10 -12.26
C GLU A 66 8.72 -0.92 -12.11
N PHE A 67 8.03 -1.91 -11.54
CA PHE A 67 6.62 -1.78 -11.20
C PHE A 67 6.44 -0.91 -9.95
N GLY A 68 7.27 -1.11 -8.92
CA GLY A 68 7.23 -0.36 -7.67
C GLY A 68 7.47 1.15 -7.83
N LYS A 69 8.31 1.55 -8.79
CA LYS A 69 8.63 2.95 -9.12
C LYS A 69 7.53 3.68 -9.90
N LYS A 70 6.52 2.97 -10.42
CA LYS A 70 5.43 3.58 -11.20
C LYS A 70 4.71 4.66 -10.41
N SER A 71 4.25 5.68 -11.14
CA SER A 71 3.55 6.84 -10.57
C SER A 71 4.37 7.52 -9.47
N HIS A 72 5.65 7.81 -9.72
CA HIS A 72 6.56 8.44 -8.76
C HIS A 72 6.69 7.66 -7.45
N ASN A 73 7.02 6.37 -7.54
CA ASN A 73 7.19 5.47 -6.39
C ASN A 73 5.92 5.24 -5.55
N ALA A 74 4.72 5.56 -6.07
CA ALA A 74 3.49 5.45 -5.29
C ALA A 74 3.17 4.01 -4.86
N PHE A 75 3.56 3.00 -5.64
CA PHE A 75 3.36 1.59 -5.26
C PHE A 75 4.23 1.20 -4.06
N ILE A 76 5.54 1.47 -4.12
CA ILE A 76 6.43 1.16 -3.00
C ILE A 76 6.10 2.00 -1.76
N ASN A 77 5.70 3.27 -1.94
CA ASN A 77 5.26 4.11 -0.83
C ASN A 77 3.97 3.59 -0.18
N ALA A 78 3.01 3.09 -0.97
CA ALA A 78 1.81 2.47 -0.43
C ALA A 78 2.12 1.21 0.39
N LEU A 79 3.06 0.36 -0.06
CA LEU A 79 3.50 -0.81 0.71
C LEU A 79 4.15 -0.43 2.04
N LYS A 80 5.03 0.57 2.05
CA LYS A 80 5.68 1.07 3.27
C LYS A 80 4.65 1.59 4.28
N ARG A 81 3.68 2.40 3.84
CA ARG A 81 2.59 2.86 4.70
C ARG A 81 1.70 1.73 5.20
N PHE A 82 1.51 0.69 4.39
CA PHE A 82 0.76 -0.49 4.80
C PHE A 82 1.49 -1.27 5.90
N LYS A 83 2.82 -1.42 5.81
CA LYS A 83 3.63 -2.00 6.90
C LYS A 83 3.53 -1.19 8.20
N GLU A 84 3.63 0.14 8.13
CA GLU A 84 3.46 0.99 9.31
C GLU A 84 2.09 0.79 9.98
N PHE A 85 1.03 0.70 9.18
CA PHE A 85 -0.32 0.39 9.67
C PHE A 85 -0.40 -0.97 10.37
N LEU A 86 0.22 -2.01 9.80
CA LEU A 86 0.24 -3.35 10.39
C LEU A 86 0.97 -3.37 11.74
N ASN A 87 2.07 -2.62 11.85
CA ASN A 87 2.83 -2.51 13.09
C ASN A 87 1.98 -1.87 14.21
N GLN A 88 1.23 -0.80 13.92
CA GLN A 88 0.35 -0.15 14.91
C GLN A 88 -0.84 -1.01 15.36
N LYS A 89 -1.26 -1.99 14.55
CA LYS A 89 -2.32 -2.92 14.93
C LYS A 89 -1.85 -4.05 15.86
N THR A 90 -0.54 -4.22 16.00
CA THR A 90 0.08 -5.30 16.79
C THR A 90 0.45 -4.83 18.20
N GLU A 91 0.21 -3.55 18.52
CA GLU A 91 0.41 -2.93 19.84
C GLU A 91 -0.87 -2.89 20.68
#